data_AF-A0A6A5HVK7-F1
#
_entry.id   AF-A0A6A5HVK7-F1
#
_cell.length_a   1.000
_cell.length_b   1.000
_cell.length_c   1.000
_cell.angle_alpha   90.00
_cell.angle_beta   90.00
_cell.angle_gamma   90.00
#
_symmetry.space_group_name_H-M   'P 1'
#
loop_
_entity.id
_entity.type
_entity.pdbx_description
1 polymer ?
#
loop_
_entity_poly.entity_id
_entity_poly.type
_entity_poly.pdbx_seq_one_letter_code
_entity_poly.pdbx_strand_id
1 'polypeptide(L)'
;MDWVQCNNCGAKPNQVKMFLTTCAHVFCQSCTEKAKESQCYLCKKPLTVDEINKNLRPDLMELFKDPRQVAAELTTELQKVSTFQAKQREIFMKFKNAEMKKETDRFNDARTKQMKITQEIEKRKKAFGENNALLKAAKEEKKQLTARLHQLQSENSTKKSVPIPSRHSHTRTEPPTSKSKRIRPPPSVTRKASHDFPLNIMDQSTSKIVTSTPICNVDYSRRDYMNRMFGAGFEHPSPIPRQ
;
A
#
# COMPACT_ATOMS: atom_id res chain seq x y z
N MET A 1 -44.71 27.00 3.22
CA MET A 1 -45.52 26.48 2.10
C MET A 1 -46.30 27.61 1.45
N ASP A 2 -45.58 28.63 1.02
CA ASP A 2 -46.11 29.81 0.32
C ASP A 2 -46.40 29.55 -1.16
N TRP A 3 -45.78 28.51 -1.74
CA TRP A 3 -45.95 28.11 -3.13
C TRP A 3 -47.09 27.12 -3.39
N VAL A 4 -47.66 26.49 -2.34
CA VAL A 4 -48.71 25.48 -2.50
C VAL A 4 -50.06 26.17 -2.70
N GLN A 5 -50.70 25.88 -3.84
CA GLN A 5 -52.03 26.37 -4.20
C GLN A 5 -52.77 25.34 -5.06
N CYS A 6 -54.08 25.47 -5.18
CA CYS A 6 -54.85 24.66 -6.12
C CYS A 6 -54.45 25.02 -7.57
N ASN A 7 -53.98 24.04 -8.33
CA ASN A 7 -53.53 24.24 -9.70
C ASN A 7 -54.67 24.50 -10.70
N ASN A 8 -55.94 24.32 -10.29
CA ASN A 8 -57.11 24.62 -11.14
C ASN A 8 -57.73 25.99 -10.83
N CYS A 9 -57.86 26.38 -9.55
CA CYS A 9 -58.57 27.61 -9.15
C CYS A 9 -57.74 28.60 -8.32
N GLY A 10 -56.48 28.31 -8.01
CA GLY A 10 -55.60 29.19 -7.24
C GLY A 10 -55.91 29.31 -5.74
N ALA A 11 -56.86 28.53 -5.21
CA ALA A 11 -57.17 28.54 -3.79
C ALA A 11 -55.94 28.19 -2.93
N LYS A 12 -55.77 28.87 -1.80
CA LYS A 12 -54.66 28.66 -0.85
C LYS A 12 -55.06 27.68 0.27
N PRO A 13 -54.10 26.92 0.83
CA PRO A 13 -54.37 25.88 1.84
C PRO A 13 -54.99 26.39 3.14
N ASN A 14 -54.92 27.69 3.43
CA ASN A 14 -55.43 28.26 4.68
C ASN A 14 -56.95 28.14 4.86
N GLN A 15 -57.70 27.93 3.77
CA GLN A 15 -59.17 27.95 3.78
C GLN A 15 -59.80 26.62 3.35
N VAL A 16 -59.03 25.71 2.75
CA VAL A 16 -59.54 24.48 2.13
C VAL A 16 -58.50 23.37 2.21
N LYS A 17 -58.97 22.12 2.33
CA LYS A 17 -58.11 20.94 2.23
C LYS A 17 -57.49 20.84 0.84
N MET A 18 -56.22 20.43 0.80
CA MET A 18 -55.46 20.25 -0.43
C MET A 18 -55.14 18.76 -0.65
N PHE A 19 -55.13 18.36 -1.90
CA PHE A 19 -54.93 16.99 -2.34
C PHE A 19 -53.83 16.94 -3.40
N LEU A 20 -52.89 16.00 -3.24
CA LEU A 20 -51.85 15.71 -4.21
C LEU A 20 -52.30 14.53 -5.08
N THR A 21 -52.17 14.68 -6.40
CA THR A 21 -52.50 13.63 -7.36
C THR A 21 -51.28 12.74 -7.66
N THR A 22 -51.53 11.52 -8.16
CA THR A 22 -50.49 10.62 -8.68
C THR A 22 -49.72 11.16 -9.89
N CYS A 23 -50.19 12.26 -10.50
CA CYS A 23 -49.49 12.98 -11.56
C CYS A 23 -48.85 14.28 -11.07
N ALA A 24 -48.63 14.41 -9.76
CA ALA A 24 -47.96 15.53 -9.09
C ALA A 24 -48.66 16.90 -9.18
N HIS A 25 -49.93 16.96 -9.60
CA HIS A 25 -50.75 18.17 -9.50
C HIS A 25 -51.46 18.29 -8.15
N VAL A 26 -51.65 19.52 -7.68
CA VAL A 26 -52.33 19.82 -6.40
C VAL A 26 -53.71 20.43 -6.67
N PHE A 27 -54.76 19.91 -6.03
CA PHE A 27 -56.12 20.43 -6.14
C PHE A 27 -56.75 20.65 -4.76
N CYS A 28 -57.61 21.66 -4.63
CA CYS A 28 -58.42 21.83 -3.43
C CYS A 28 -59.59 20.85 -3.40
N GLN A 29 -60.16 20.64 -2.22
CA GLN A 29 -61.32 19.77 -2.00
C GLN A 29 -62.44 19.96 -3.03
N SER A 30 -62.86 21.21 -3.25
CA SER A 30 -63.96 21.51 -4.18
C SER A 30 -63.61 21.19 -5.64
N CYS A 31 -62.35 21.29 -6.05
CA CYS A 31 -61.94 20.90 -7.41
C CYS A 31 -61.87 19.38 -7.54
N THR A 32 -61.37 18.69 -6.52
CA THR A 32 -61.33 17.22 -6.49
C THR A 32 -62.73 16.62 -6.56
N GLU A 33 -63.70 17.15 -5.80
CA GLU A 33 -65.11 16.70 -5.81
C GLU A 33 -65.82 16.98 -7.14
N LYS A 34 -65.44 18.06 -7.86
CA LYS A 34 -66.02 18.44 -9.16
C LYS A 34 -65.45 17.67 -10.36
N ALA A 35 -64.46 16.80 -10.14
CA ALA A 35 -63.82 16.05 -11.22
C ALA A 35 -64.74 14.96 -11.78
N LYS A 36 -65.60 15.34 -12.74
CA LYS A 36 -66.67 14.51 -13.31
C LYS A 36 -66.24 13.16 -13.88
N GLU A 37 -65.02 13.07 -14.41
CA GLU A 37 -64.52 11.87 -15.11
C GLU A 37 -63.39 11.16 -14.35
N SER A 38 -63.15 11.51 -13.08
CA SER A 38 -62.00 11.01 -12.31
C SER A 38 -60.68 11.16 -13.09
N GLN A 39 -60.51 12.28 -13.80
CA GLN A 39 -59.30 12.62 -14.54
C GLN A 39 -58.73 13.95 -14.05
N CYS A 40 -57.40 14.07 -14.12
CA CYS A 40 -56.70 15.31 -13.79
C CYS A 40 -57.09 16.44 -14.75
N TYR A 41 -57.45 17.61 -14.22
CA TYR A 41 -57.78 18.79 -15.04
C TYR A 41 -56.68 19.19 -16.02
N LEU A 42 -55.40 19.02 -15.62
CA LEU A 42 -54.24 19.48 -16.36
C LEU A 42 -53.70 18.46 -17.37
N CYS A 43 -53.51 17.20 -16.96
CA CYS A 43 -52.86 16.19 -17.82
C CYS A 43 -53.76 15.02 -18.22
N LYS A 44 -55.06 15.04 -17.85
CA LYS A 44 -56.08 14.04 -18.19
C LYS A 44 -55.78 12.60 -17.74
N LYS A 45 -54.70 12.37 -16.97
CA LYS A 45 -54.40 11.08 -16.34
C LYS A 45 -55.46 10.73 -15.27
N PRO A 46 -55.67 9.43 -14.96
CA PRO A 46 -56.58 9.01 -13.89
C PRO A 46 -56.29 9.73 -12.57
N LEU A 47 -57.35 10.23 -11.95
CA LEU A 47 -57.31 11.06 -10.75
C LEU A 47 -57.36 10.17 -9.52
N THR A 48 -56.18 9.82 -9.02
CA THR A 48 -56.00 9.27 -7.67
C THR A 48 -55.36 10.34 -6.81
N VAL A 49 -55.87 10.53 -5.59
CA VAL A 49 -55.51 11.64 -4.72
C VAL A 49 -55.17 11.19 -3.31
N ASP A 50 -54.16 11.85 -2.73
CA ASP A 50 -53.80 11.76 -1.33
C ASP A 50 -54.00 13.14 -0.68
N GLU A 51 -54.64 13.21 0.50
CA GLU A 51 -54.79 14.47 1.23
C GLU A 51 -53.41 14.95 1.74
N ILE A 52 -53.07 16.22 1.48
CA ILE A 52 -51.85 16.84 1.97
C ILE A 52 -52.05 17.18 3.45
N ASN A 53 -51.74 16.21 4.31
CA ASN A 53 -51.83 16.33 5.77
C ASN A 53 -50.63 15.67 6.45
N LYS A 54 -50.63 15.60 7.79
CA LYS A 54 -49.55 14.97 8.57
C LYS A 54 -49.42 13.46 8.36
N ASN A 55 -50.44 12.82 7.81
CA ASN A 55 -50.50 11.39 7.52
C ASN A 55 -50.16 11.08 6.05
N LEU A 56 -49.75 12.09 5.27
CA LEU A 56 -49.27 11.89 3.92
C LEU A 56 -48.09 10.91 3.93
N ARG A 57 -47.99 10.05 2.92
CA ARG A 57 -46.94 9.04 2.84
C ARG A 57 -45.55 9.71 2.92
N PRO A 58 -44.57 9.16 3.68
CA PRO A 58 -43.29 9.83 3.94
C PRO A 58 -42.51 10.20 2.66
N ASP A 59 -42.60 9.39 1.61
CA ASP A 59 -42.02 9.64 0.28
C ASP A 59 -42.60 10.90 -0.38
N LEU A 60 -43.90 11.14 -0.21
CA LEU A 60 -44.60 12.32 -0.71
C LEU A 60 -44.40 13.55 0.17
N MET A 61 -44.27 13.37 1.49
CA MET A 61 -43.97 14.48 2.41
C MET A 61 -42.65 15.18 2.07
N GLU A 62 -41.68 14.45 1.52
CA GLU A 62 -40.41 15.01 1.09
C GLU A 62 -40.57 16.15 0.08
N LEU A 63 -41.55 16.07 -0.81
CA LEU A 63 -41.81 17.06 -1.86
C LEU A 63 -42.13 18.45 -1.28
N PHE A 64 -42.51 18.49 -0.02
CA PHE A 64 -42.89 19.72 0.66
C PHE A 64 -41.78 20.26 1.57
N LYS A 65 -40.67 19.55 1.78
CA LYS A 65 -39.55 20.07 2.59
C LYS A 65 -38.88 21.28 1.92
N ASP A 66 -38.28 22.16 2.72
CA ASP A 66 -37.47 23.26 2.18
C ASP A 66 -36.23 22.67 1.46
N PRO A 67 -36.05 22.91 0.15
CA PRO A 67 -34.90 22.40 -0.60
C PRO A 67 -33.56 22.80 0.02
N ARG A 68 -33.48 23.98 0.66
CA ARG A 68 -32.26 24.45 1.33
C ARG A 68 -31.94 23.61 2.55
N GLN A 69 -32.96 23.20 3.31
CA GLN A 69 -32.78 22.33 4.46
C GLN A 69 -32.34 20.92 4.02
N VAL A 70 -33.01 20.35 3.01
CA VAL A 70 -32.65 19.03 2.46
C VAL A 70 -31.20 19.04 1.94
N ALA A 71 -30.80 20.08 1.21
CA ALA A 71 -29.44 20.23 0.73
C ALA A 71 -28.41 20.33 1.88
N ALA A 72 -28.73 21.07 2.95
CA ALA A 72 -27.86 21.21 4.11
C ALA A 72 -27.68 19.87 4.86
N GLU A 73 -28.76 19.11 5.03
CA GLU A 73 -28.73 17.77 5.65
C GLU A 73 -27.86 16.81 4.82
N LEU A 74 -28.09 16.73 3.50
CA LEU A 74 -27.28 15.90 2.60
C LEU A 74 -25.81 16.29 2.59
N THR A 75 -25.51 17.60 2.58
CA THR A 75 -24.14 18.11 2.62
C THR A 75 -23.44 17.70 3.92
N THR A 76 -24.16 17.76 5.05
CA THR A 76 -23.65 17.34 6.36
C THR A 76 -23.30 15.85 6.37
N GLU A 77 -24.17 14.99 5.82
CA GLU A 77 -23.89 13.56 5.70
C GLU A 77 -22.67 13.28 4.80
N LEU A 78 -22.55 13.98 3.68
CA LEU A 78 -21.38 13.88 2.80
C LEU A 78 -20.09 14.32 3.51
N GLN A 79 -20.13 15.38 4.31
CA GLN A 79 -18.99 15.85 5.09
C GLN A 79 -18.52 14.81 6.12
N LYS A 80 -19.46 14.11 6.79
CA LYS A 80 -19.11 13.01 7.72
C LYS A 80 -18.38 11.88 7.00
N VAL A 81 -18.89 11.46 5.84
CA VAL A 81 -18.25 10.43 5.00
C VAL A 81 -16.86 10.87 4.55
N SER A 82 -16.73 12.09 4.06
CA SER A 82 -15.45 12.65 3.62
C SER A 82 -14.42 12.69 4.75
N THR A 83 -14.84 13.14 5.94
CA THR A 83 -13.99 13.19 7.14
C THR A 83 -13.51 11.80 7.54
N PHE A 84 -14.41 10.81 7.57
CA PHE A 84 -14.05 9.43 7.85
C PHE A 84 -13.02 8.91 6.83
N GLN A 85 -13.28 9.09 5.53
CA GLN A 85 -12.35 8.65 4.49
C GLN A 85 -10.99 9.33 4.59
N ALA A 86 -10.95 10.63 4.91
CA ALA A 86 -9.69 11.35 5.15
C ALA A 86 -8.92 10.73 6.31
N LYS A 87 -9.60 10.37 7.40
CA LYS A 87 -8.97 9.71 8.54
C LYS A 87 -8.40 8.34 8.19
N GLN A 88 -9.14 7.54 7.42
CA GLN A 88 -8.64 6.23 6.96
C GLN A 88 -7.41 6.38 6.05
N ARG A 89 -7.40 7.37 5.15
CA ARG A 89 -6.23 7.68 4.32
C ARG A 89 -5.02 8.05 5.18
N GLU A 90 -5.21 8.85 6.22
CA GLU A 90 -4.13 9.22 7.15
C GLU A 90 -3.53 7.99 7.85
N ILE A 91 -4.39 7.09 8.35
CA ILE A 91 -3.96 5.85 9.00
C ILE A 91 -3.17 4.96 8.04
N PHE A 92 -3.68 4.77 6.83
CA PHE A 92 -3.02 3.99 5.79
C PHE A 92 -1.64 4.56 5.45
N MET A 93 -1.54 5.87 5.23
CA MET A 93 -0.28 6.53 4.92
C MET A 93 0.73 6.39 6.06
N LYS A 94 0.29 6.50 7.32
CA LYS A 94 1.15 6.26 8.49
C LYS A 94 1.73 4.85 8.49
N PHE A 95 0.90 3.84 8.22
CA PHE A 95 1.36 2.46 8.12
C PHE A 95 2.37 2.27 6.99
N LYS A 96 2.08 2.79 5.78
CA LYS A 96 2.96 2.68 4.63
C LYS A 96 4.28 3.42 4.80
N ASN A 97 4.27 4.60 5.41
CA ASN A 97 5.48 5.34 5.72
C ASN A 97 6.34 4.61 6.75
N ALA A 98 5.73 3.97 7.75
CA ALA A 98 6.46 3.16 8.72
C ALA A 98 7.10 1.91 8.08
N GLU A 99 6.39 1.27 7.15
CA GLU A 99 6.90 0.14 6.35
C GLU A 99 8.09 0.56 5.48
N MET A 100 7.94 1.66 4.74
CA MET A 100 9.00 2.23 3.90
C MET A 100 10.22 2.64 4.71
N LYS A 101 10.03 3.24 5.89
CA LYS A 101 11.12 3.63 6.78
C LYS A 101 11.91 2.40 7.25
N LYS A 102 11.23 1.34 7.70
CA LYS A 102 11.89 0.10 8.11
C LYS A 102 12.73 -0.50 6.98
N GLU A 103 12.21 -0.49 5.75
CA GLU A 103 12.93 -1.02 4.60
C GLU A 103 14.14 -0.15 4.23
N THR A 104 13.98 1.17 4.31
CA THR A 104 15.08 2.13 4.11
C THR A 104 16.19 1.95 5.15
N ASP A 105 15.82 1.76 6.41
CA ASP A 105 16.77 1.52 7.50
C ASP A 105 17.55 0.21 7.27
N ARG A 106 16.86 -0.88 6.89
CA ARG A 106 17.50 -2.16 6.52
C ARG A 106 18.47 -2.01 5.35
N PHE A 107 18.07 -1.27 4.32
CA PHE A 107 18.91 -1.02 3.15
C PHE A 107 20.18 -0.25 3.54
N ASN A 108 20.04 0.80 4.35
CA ASN A 108 21.17 1.60 4.83
C ASN A 108 22.13 0.78 5.71
N ASP A 109 21.60 -0.08 6.57
CA ASP A 109 22.41 -1.01 7.38
C ASP A 109 23.20 -1.99 6.50
N ALA A 110 22.54 -2.60 5.51
CA ALA A 110 23.17 -3.50 4.56
C ALA A 110 24.27 -2.79 3.76
N ARG A 111 24.00 -1.58 3.27
CA ARG A 111 24.97 -0.73 2.56
C ARG A 111 26.19 -0.41 3.42
N THR A 112 25.98 -0.06 4.68
CA THR A 112 27.06 0.26 5.63
C THR A 112 27.93 -0.98 5.90
N LYS A 113 27.32 -2.15 6.10
CA LYS A 113 28.04 -3.43 6.26
C LYS A 113 28.84 -3.77 5.01
N GLN A 114 28.24 -3.62 3.83
CA GLN A 114 28.90 -3.88 2.55
C GLN A 114 30.12 -2.96 2.35
N MET A 115 30.00 -1.67 2.69
CA MET A 115 31.10 -0.72 2.60
C MET A 115 32.27 -1.12 3.52
N LYS A 116 32.00 -1.53 4.76
CA LYS A 116 33.03 -2.02 5.70
C LYS A 116 33.73 -3.28 5.18
N ILE A 117 32.97 -4.26 4.68
CA ILE A 117 33.52 -5.49 4.09
C ILE A 117 34.40 -5.15 2.90
N THR A 118 33.95 -4.25 2.02
CA THR A 118 34.69 -3.84 0.82
C THR A 118 36.01 -3.17 1.20
N GLN A 119 36.01 -2.26 2.18
CA GLN A 119 37.23 -1.63 2.69
C GLN A 119 38.20 -2.66 3.28
N GLU A 120 37.69 -3.63 4.02
CA GLU A 120 38.51 -4.68 4.63
C GLU A 120 39.10 -5.64 3.59
N ILE A 121 38.33 -6.00 2.55
CA ILE A 121 38.83 -6.78 1.40
C ILE A 121 39.97 -6.02 0.72
N GLU A 122 39.82 -4.71 0.51
CA GLU A 122 40.86 -3.91 -0.14
C GLU A 122 42.15 -3.85 0.68
N LYS A 123 42.04 -3.67 2.00
CA LYS A 123 43.18 -3.76 2.92
C LYS A 123 43.87 -5.13 2.86
N ARG A 124 43.08 -6.22 2.89
CA ARG A 124 43.62 -7.59 2.79
C ARG A 124 44.28 -7.85 1.45
N LYS A 125 43.74 -7.35 0.34
CA LYS A 125 44.35 -7.44 -0.99
C LYS A 125 45.70 -6.73 -1.03
N LYS A 126 45.80 -5.51 -0.49
CA LYS A 126 47.07 -4.78 -0.41
C LYS A 126 48.11 -5.54 0.41
N ALA A 127 47.76 -5.97 1.63
CA ALA A 127 48.65 -6.74 2.49
C ALA A 127 49.07 -8.08 1.85
N PHE A 128 48.16 -8.75 1.14
CA PHE A 128 48.48 -9.96 0.38
C PHE A 128 49.50 -9.68 -0.74
N GLY A 129 49.34 -8.58 -1.46
CA GLY A 129 50.30 -8.13 -2.48
C GLY A 129 51.71 -7.91 -1.90
N GLU A 130 51.81 -7.21 -0.77
CA GLU A 130 53.08 -6.95 -0.07
C GLU A 130 53.74 -8.26 0.43
N ASN A 131 52.99 -9.13 1.09
CA ASN A 131 53.49 -10.43 1.55
C ASN A 131 53.96 -11.33 0.39
N ASN A 132 53.25 -11.32 -0.74
CA ASN A 132 53.63 -12.08 -1.91
C ASN A 132 54.94 -11.55 -2.54
N ALA A 133 55.16 -10.24 -2.54
CA ALA A 133 56.40 -9.63 -3.00
C ALA A 133 57.58 -10.03 -2.09
N LEU A 134 57.40 -9.94 -0.76
CA LEU A 134 58.39 -10.38 0.22
C LEU A 134 58.73 -11.87 0.07
N LEU A 135 57.73 -12.72 -0.13
CA LEU A 135 57.94 -14.16 -0.34
C LEU A 135 58.74 -14.44 -1.60
N LYS A 136 58.53 -13.69 -2.69
CA LYS A 136 59.34 -13.82 -3.91
C LYS A 136 60.79 -13.41 -3.67
N ALA A 137 61.02 -12.28 -2.98
CA ALA A 137 62.36 -11.83 -2.63
C ALA A 137 63.11 -12.84 -1.76
N ALA A 138 62.48 -13.35 -0.69
CA ALA A 138 63.06 -14.35 0.19
C ALA A 138 63.37 -15.68 -0.53
N LYS A 139 62.54 -16.10 -1.49
CA LYS A 139 62.81 -17.28 -2.32
C LYS A 139 64.06 -17.09 -3.20
N GLU A 140 64.21 -15.91 -3.78
CA GLU A 140 65.38 -15.60 -4.61
C GLU A 140 66.65 -15.50 -3.77
N GLU A 141 66.60 -14.83 -2.61
CA GLU A 141 67.71 -14.78 -1.65
C GLU A 141 68.12 -16.19 -1.19
N LYS A 142 67.16 -17.04 -0.83
CA LYS A 142 67.42 -18.44 -0.48
C LYS A 142 68.14 -19.17 -1.63
N LYS A 143 67.71 -18.98 -2.88
CA LYS A 143 68.32 -19.60 -4.05
C LYS A 143 69.78 -19.13 -4.22
N GLN A 144 70.03 -17.84 -4.07
CA GLN A 144 71.38 -17.26 -4.14
C GLN A 144 72.28 -17.78 -3.02
N LEU A 145 71.81 -17.78 -1.77
CA LEU A 145 72.55 -18.32 -0.62
C LEU A 145 72.85 -19.82 -0.77
N THR A 146 71.90 -20.59 -1.29
CA THR A 146 72.10 -22.04 -1.54
C THR A 146 73.17 -22.26 -2.62
N ALA A 147 73.15 -21.48 -3.70
CA ALA A 147 74.18 -21.54 -4.74
C ALA A 147 75.57 -21.14 -4.18
N ARG A 148 75.62 -20.10 -3.33
CA ARG A 148 76.86 -19.66 -2.69
C ARG A 148 77.41 -20.70 -1.72
N LEU A 149 76.56 -21.35 -0.92
CA LEU A 149 76.96 -22.46 -0.06
C LEU A 149 77.56 -23.62 -0.86
N HIS A 150 76.92 -24.01 -1.96
CA HIS A 150 77.44 -25.07 -2.83
C HIS A 150 78.82 -24.70 -3.42
N GLN A 151 79.00 -23.45 -3.84
CA GLN A 151 80.29 -22.94 -4.30
C GLN A 151 81.37 -23.03 -3.21
N LEU A 152 81.10 -22.53 -2.01
CA LEU A 152 82.05 -22.58 -0.88
C LEU A 152 82.40 -24.02 -0.47
N GLN A 153 81.45 -24.96 -0.51
CA GLN A 153 81.70 -26.37 -0.25
C GLN A 153 82.62 -27.01 -1.30
N SER A 154 82.49 -26.62 -2.57
CA SER A 154 83.39 -27.06 -3.63
C SER A 154 84.81 -26.51 -3.47
N GLU A 155 84.96 -25.24 -3.08
CA GLU A 155 86.26 -24.60 -2.79
C GLU A 155 86.95 -25.18 -1.54
N ASN A 156 86.20 -25.60 -0.54
CA ASN A 156 86.75 -26.28 0.63
C ASN A 156 87.15 -27.73 0.35
N SER A 157 86.51 -28.39 -0.61
CA SER A 157 86.91 -29.74 -1.05
C SER A 157 88.20 -29.72 -1.87
N THR A 158 88.48 -28.63 -2.58
CA THR A 158 89.74 -28.46 -3.33
C THR A 158 90.92 -27.98 -2.46
N LYS A 159 90.66 -27.45 -1.25
CA LYS A 159 91.70 -26.95 -0.31
C LYS A 159 92.08 -27.91 0.83
N LYS A 160 91.51 -29.12 0.90
CA LYS A 160 91.95 -30.13 1.87
C LYS A 160 93.12 -30.97 1.34
N SER A 161 94.33 -30.47 1.60
CA SER A 161 95.57 -31.26 1.60
C SER A 161 96.45 -30.88 2.80
N VAL A 162 95.95 -31.04 4.02
CA VAL A 162 96.79 -31.17 5.23
C VAL A 162 96.11 -32.13 6.21
N PRO A 163 96.80 -33.16 6.76
CA PRO A 163 96.24 -34.07 7.75
C PRO A 163 96.24 -33.41 9.13
N ILE A 164 95.09 -33.44 9.83
CA ILE A 164 95.00 -33.11 11.26
C ILE A 164 94.68 -34.41 12.03
N PRO A 165 95.35 -34.70 13.16
CA PRO A 165 95.16 -35.95 13.90
C PRO A 165 93.78 -36.03 14.56
N SER A 166 93.25 -37.26 14.62
CA SER A 166 92.11 -37.63 15.45
C SER A 166 92.40 -37.30 16.92
N ARG A 167 91.59 -36.41 17.51
CA ARG A 167 91.53 -36.22 18.96
C ARG A 167 90.12 -36.57 19.42
N HIS A 168 90.03 -37.71 20.11
CA HIS A 168 88.84 -38.09 20.85
C HIS A 168 88.56 -37.06 21.95
N SER A 169 87.35 -36.50 21.96
CA SER A 169 86.79 -35.81 23.11
C SER A 169 85.36 -36.31 23.35
N HIS A 170 85.20 -37.03 24.46
CA HIS A 170 83.94 -37.43 25.03
C HIS A 170 83.33 -36.22 25.77
N THR A 171 82.34 -35.56 25.18
CA THR A 171 81.31 -34.83 25.93
C THR A 171 79.98 -34.93 25.18
N ARG A 172 79.03 -35.56 25.87
CA ARG A 172 77.66 -35.79 25.47
C ARG A 172 76.82 -34.57 25.86
N THR A 173 76.12 -33.98 24.91
CA THR A 173 74.83 -33.31 25.15
C THR A 173 73.93 -33.58 23.96
N GLU A 174 73.05 -34.58 24.11
CA GLU A 174 71.96 -34.82 23.18
C GLU A 174 71.02 -33.62 23.19
N PRO A 175 70.65 -33.05 22.03
CA PRO A 175 69.51 -32.14 21.95
C PRO A 175 68.22 -32.93 22.25
N PRO A 176 67.32 -32.44 23.10
CA PRO A 176 66.07 -33.14 23.37
C PRO A 176 65.25 -33.24 22.08
N THR A 177 64.89 -34.46 21.70
CA THR A 177 63.96 -34.75 20.62
C THR A 177 62.55 -34.31 21.05
N SER A 178 62.21 -33.05 20.80
CA SER A 178 60.83 -32.60 20.87
C SER A 178 60.06 -33.24 19.71
N LYS A 179 59.26 -34.25 20.03
CA LYS A 179 58.25 -34.83 19.14
C LYS A 179 57.22 -33.74 18.82
N SER A 180 57.42 -33.01 17.73
CA SER A 180 56.37 -32.15 17.19
C SER A 180 55.25 -33.04 16.65
N LYS A 181 54.10 -33.03 17.32
CA LYS A 181 52.88 -33.71 16.86
C LYS A 181 52.58 -33.20 15.45
N ARG A 182 52.53 -34.12 14.48
CA ARG A 182 51.95 -33.88 13.15
C ARG A 182 50.49 -33.48 13.36
N ILE A 183 50.20 -32.17 13.32
CA ILE A 183 48.83 -31.67 13.30
C ILE A 183 48.25 -32.10 11.95
N ARG A 184 47.26 -33.01 11.98
CA ARG A 184 46.46 -33.33 10.78
C ARG A 184 45.75 -32.04 10.34
N PRO A 185 45.54 -31.83 9.02
CA PRO A 185 44.62 -30.80 8.58
C PRO A 185 43.22 -31.09 9.18
N PRO A 186 42.46 -30.06 9.57
CA PRO A 186 41.12 -30.26 10.10
C PRO A 186 40.23 -30.94 9.04
N PRO A 187 39.27 -31.79 9.46
CA PRO A 187 38.35 -32.43 8.53
C PRO A 187 37.54 -31.36 7.78
N SER A 188 37.31 -31.59 6.48
CA SER A 188 36.44 -30.75 5.68
C SER A 188 35.06 -30.72 6.33
N VAL A 189 34.72 -29.57 6.92
CA VAL A 189 33.35 -29.35 7.37
C VAL A 189 32.50 -29.27 6.12
N THR A 190 31.72 -30.31 5.94
CA THR A 190 30.51 -30.41 5.11
C THR A 190 29.91 -29.04 4.84
N ARG A 191 29.85 -28.66 3.55
CA ARG A 191 28.95 -27.61 3.09
C ARG A 191 27.54 -28.06 3.43
N LYS A 192 26.97 -27.54 4.52
CA LYS A 192 25.51 -27.51 4.65
C LYS A 192 25.02 -26.52 3.60
N ALA A 193 24.32 -27.04 2.60
CA ALA A 193 23.48 -26.24 1.73
C ALA A 193 22.47 -25.50 2.63
N SER A 194 22.66 -24.20 2.78
CA SER A 194 21.77 -23.35 3.53
C SER A 194 20.76 -22.75 2.57
N HIS A 195 19.49 -23.02 2.88
CA HIS A 195 18.29 -22.37 2.39
C HIS A 195 17.80 -22.76 0.99
N ASP A 196 16.94 -23.79 1.00
CA ASP A 196 15.74 -23.78 0.18
C ASP A 196 15.05 -22.42 0.29
N PHE A 197 14.86 -21.78 -0.86
CA PHE A 197 13.92 -20.68 -1.05
C PHE A 197 12.50 -21.25 -0.90
N PRO A 198 11.68 -20.77 0.05
CA PRO A 198 10.24 -20.88 -0.13
C PRO A 198 9.84 -19.82 -1.18
N LEU A 199 9.76 -20.25 -2.44
CA LEU A 199 8.86 -19.63 -3.41
C LEU A 199 7.43 -19.91 -2.94
N ASN A 200 6.92 -19.07 -2.05
CA ASN A 200 5.49 -18.97 -1.85
C ASN A 200 5.12 -17.55 -1.41
N ILE A 201 5.28 -16.61 -2.34
CA ILE A 201 4.40 -15.43 -2.36
C ILE A 201 3.10 -15.93 -2.96
N MET A 202 2.27 -16.51 -2.10
CA MET A 202 0.84 -16.55 -2.34
C MET A 202 0.37 -15.10 -2.25
N ASP A 203 0.33 -14.47 -3.42
CA ASP A 203 -0.39 -13.25 -3.68
C ASP A 203 -1.88 -13.53 -3.44
N GLN A 204 -2.33 -13.43 -2.19
CA GLN A 204 -3.74 -13.28 -1.89
C GLN A 204 -4.09 -11.79 -2.02
N SER A 205 -3.96 -11.30 -3.25
CA SER A 205 -4.88 -10.32 -3.79
C SER A 205 -6.28 -10.96 -3.78
N THR A 206 -6.95 -10.86 -2.64
CA THR A 206 -8.41 -10.81 -2.61
C THR A 206 -8.79 -9.42 -2.10
N SER A 207 -8.49 -8.46 -2.96
CA SER A 207 -9.30 -7.25 -3.10
C SER A 207 -10.76 -7.66 -3.27
N LYS A 208 -11.46 -7.81 -2.15
CA LYS A 208 -12.91 -7.66 -2.06
C LYS A 208 -13.21 -6.69 -0.93
N ILE A 209 -12.59 -5.50 -0.98
CA ILE A 209 -13.29 -4.34 -0.44
C ILE A 209 -14.45 -4.14 -1.41
N VAL A 210 -15.59 -4.73 -1.04
CA VAL A 210 -16.89 -4.39 -1.60
C VAL A 210 -17.10 -2.91 -1.27
N THR A 211 -16.56 -2.01 -2.09
CA THR A 211 -17.04 -0.62 -2.21
C THR A 211 -18.36 -0.63 -2.98
N SER A 212 -19.28 -1.43 -2.47
CA SER A 212 -20.71 -1.27 -2.68
C SER A 212 -21.33 -1.60 -1.34
N THR A 213 -21.11 -0.74 -0.36
CA THR A 213 -22.30 -0.30 0.35
C THR A 213 -23.04 0.55 -0.67
N PRO A 214 -24.07 0.05 -1.37
CA PRO A 214 -25.05 0.96 -1.88
C PRO A 214 -25.51 1.68 -0.62
N ILE A 215 -25.12 2.95 -0.51
CA ILE A 215 -25.97 3.87 0.22
C ILE A 215 -27.34 3.58 -0.40
N CYS A 216 -28.28 3.20 0.46
CA CYS A 216 -29.70 3.20 0.20
C CYS A 216 -30.26 2.28 -0.93
N ASN A 217 -30.44 0.99 -0.65
CA ASN A 217 -31.46 0.17 -1.36
C ASN A 217 -32.88 0.74 -1.17
N VAL A 218 -33.12 1.51 -0.10
CA VAL A 218 -34.39 2.23 0.12
C VAL A 218 -34.54 3.43 -0.83
N ASP A 219 -33.45 4.04 -1.29
CA ASP A 219 -33.54 5.18 -2.21
C ASP A 219 -33.66 4.77 -3.67
N TYR A 220 -33.45 3.49 -4.05
CA TYR A 220 -33.67 3.08 -5.43
C TYR A 220 -35.15 3.18 -5.83
N SER A 221 -36.05 2.59 -5.02
CA SER A 221 -37.49 2.70 -5.23
C SER A 221 -37.99 4.14 -5.12
N ARG A 222 -37.40 4.94 -4.23
CA ARG A 222 -37.71 6.37 -4.09
C ARG A 222 -37.24 7.18 -5.31
N ARG A 223 -36.03 6.94 -5.79
CA ARG A 223 -35.44 7.61 -6.97
C ARG A 223 -36.21 7.23 -8.24
N ASP A 224 -36.61 5.98 -8.37
CA ASP A 224 -37.45 5.51 -9.48
C ASP A 224 -38.84 6.16 -9.43
N TYR A 225 -39.46 6.24 -8.24
CA TYR A 225 -40.72 6.96 -8.05
C TYR A 225 -40.62 8.45 -8.40
N MET A 226 -39.58 9.14 -7.92
CA MET A 226 -39.35 10.55 -8.23
C MET A 226 -39.08 10.78 -9.72
N ASN A 227 -38.32 9.88 -10.36
CA ASN A 227 -38.11 9.91 -11.81
C ASN A 227 -39.41 9.66 -12.58
N ARG A 228 -40.32 8.81 -12.09
CA ARG A 228 -41.63 8.61 -12.71
C ARG A 228 -42.55 9.82 -12.55
N MET A 229 -42.45 10.52 -11.42
CA MET A 229 -43.26 11.72 -11.13
C MET A 229 -42.76 12.96 -11.88
N PHE A 230 -41.44 13.12 -12.03
CA PHE A 230 -40.81 14.36 -12.54
C PHE A 230 -39.84 14.19 -13.72
N GLY A 231 -39.50 12.95 -14.10
CA GLY A 231 -38.50 12.65 -15.13
C GLY A 231 -39.03 12.57 -16.56
N ALA A 232 -40.36 12.50 -16.75
CA ALA A 232 -40.98 12.80 -18.04
C ALA A 232 -41.19 14.33 -18.09
N GLY A 233 -40.47 14.99 -19.00
CA GLY A 233 -40.26 16.43 -19.02
C GLY A 233 -41.48 17.29 -18.74
N PHE A 234 -41.23 18.38 -18.00
CA PHE A 234 -42.05 19.59 -17.97
C PHE A 234 -42.17 20.19 -19.38
N GLU A 235 -42.90 19.56 -20.28
CA GLU A 235 -43.56 20.26 -21.37
C GLU A 235 -44.96 20.66 -20.89
N HIS A 236 -45.00 21.66 -20.02
CA HIS A 236 -46.22 22.40 -19.76
C HIS A 236 -46.18 23.68 -20.60
N PRO A 237 -47.11 23.88 -21.54
CA PRO A 237 -47.28 25.18 -22.17
C PRO A 237 -47.65 26.17 -21.06
N SER A 238 -46.88 27.26 -20.96
CA SER A 238 -47.17 28.33 -20.01
C SER A 238 -48.64 28.77 -20.15
N PRO A 239 -49.38 28.93 -19.05
CA PRO A 239 -50.77 29.41 -19.10
C PRO A 239 -50.85 30.94 -19.27
N ILE A 240 -49.73 31.61 -19.60
CA ILE A 240 -49.70 33.06 -19.81
C ILE A 240 -50.05 33.31 -21.28
N PRO A 241 -51.19 33.95 -21.59
CA PRO A 241 -51.41 34.49 -22.92
C PRO A 241 -50.33 35.55 -23.14
N ARG A 242 -49.46 35.34 -24.14
CA ARG A 242 -48.59 36.41 -24.61
C ARG A 242 -49.51 37.50 -25.16
N GLN A 243 -49.59 38.62 -24.45
CA GLN A 243 -50.07 39.89 -25.02
C GLN A 243 -49.00 40.46 -25.94
#